data_AF-A0A9W8Z6U9-F1
#
_entry.id   AF-A0A9W8Z6U9-F1
#
_cell.length_a   1.000
_cell.length_b   1.000
_cell.length_c   1.000
_cell.angle_alpha   90.00
_cell.angle_beta   90.00
_cell.angle_gamma   90.00
#
_symmetry.space_group_name_H-M   'P 1'
#
loop_
_entity.id
_entity.type
_entity.pdbx_description
1 polymer ?
#
loop_
_entity_poly.entity_id
_entity_poly.type
_entity_poly.pdbx_seq_one_letter_code
_entity_poly.pdbx_strand_id
1 'polypeptide(L)'
;MFTQQKSGKAKLDDVTKILADLKTDLGTPKLSSQQRKEQLEQLKVYGRDPTNADPIFTKDGLRTLGRYAFKEKDTAVSQEALRCIANALLLQPKARQVLVDLGHGPDAAEKFKSDSIDDEFLLSRILFLTTYGANLDYNELVNEHNLADSINAALERHADRYIEPRQRTKEHTAPMDLMALSETLKLLFNITHFHPDLSQHFTSSIPNIFKVLLRRDAPTKPLDAPVSFLINALLNLVREEGTGGASQPHDPDLHAALFPSIDPPRNVTHLITILDTAIESYPAPELDATISPLLTLLRRIYELAPSDVQGAMQSKLLPSDSDRAQPLGKTSSLPSRLLQLSTSAQTPALRDSISAFHFELSSKNPTQYVQNVGYGYASGFLLSKNIPMPESALADAGLASNGEGSSVPVNPITGQRLDKEERIEMPEMTEEEKEREAERLFVLFERLKKTGVVDVKNPIEEAYRSGRIEEMSDSD
;
A
#
# COMPACT_ATOMS: atom_id res chain seq x y z
N MET A 1 28.37 -14.71 32.78
CA MET A 1 27.57 -14.92 34.00
C MET A 1 26.51 -13.83 34.03
N PHE A 2 25.23 -14.16 33.86
CA PHE A 2 24.16 -13.17 34.00
C PHE A 2 24.03 -12.82 35.48
N THR A 3 24.42 -11.61 35.86
CA THR A 3 24.11 -11.00 37.15
C THR A 3 22.59 -10.98 37.32
N GLN A 4 22.09 -11.48 38.46
CA GLN A 4 20.67 -11.40 38.82
C GLN A 4 20.17 -9.96 38.61
N GLN A 5 19.08 -9.79 37.86
CA GLN A 5 18.47 -8.47 37.64
C GLN A 5 17.97 -7.91 38.97
N LYS A 6 18.69 -6.90 39.48
CA LYS A 6 18.24 -6.08 40.60
C LYS A 6 16.91 -5.41 40.26
N SER A 7 16.07 -5.20 41.27
CA SER A 7 14.76 -4.55 41.16
C SER A 7 14.60 -3.43 42.19
N GLY A 8 13.61 -2.56 42.00
CA GLY A 8 13.32 -1.45 42.91
C GLY A 8 14.50 -0.50 43.09
N LYS A 9 14.75 -0.09 44.34
CA LYS A 9 15.85 0.82 44.70
C LYS A 9 17.23 0.28 44.30
N ALA A 10 17.45 -1.04 44.42
CA ALA A 10 18.74 -1.64 44.06
C ALA A 10 19.04 -1.52 42.55
N LYS A 11 18.00 -1.52 41.70
CA LYS A 11 18.15 -1.24 40.25
C LYS A 11 18.55 0.21 40.03
N LEU A 12 17.84 1.15 40.68
CA LEU A 12 18.11 2.58 40.54
C LEU A 12 19.54 2.94 40.97
N ASP A 13 19.98 2.42 42.11
CA ASP A 13 21.32 2.67 42.65
C ASP A 13 22.40 2.13 41.69
N ASP A 14 22.18 0.94 41.10
CA ASP A 14 23.12 0.34 40.16
C ASP A 14 23.17 1.07 38.82
N VAL A 15 22.02 1.45 38.27
CA VAL A 15 21.94 2.27 37.04
C VAL A 15 22.66 3.60 37.23
N THR A 16 22.43 4.26 38.37
CA THR A 16 23.07 5.54 38.71
C THR A 16 24.58 5.38 38.81
N LYS A 17 25.04 4.31 39.48
CA LYS A 17 26.46 4.00 39.61
C LYS A 17 27.12 3.74 38.25
N ILE A 18 26.52 2.89 37.42
CA ILE A 18 27.09 2.55 36.10
C ILE A 18 27.21 3.80 35.23
N LEU A 19 26.18 4.67 35.19
CA LEU A 19 26.26 5.92 34.43
C LEU A 19 27.32 6.88 34.98
N ALA A 20 27.50 6.95 36.29
CA ALA A 20 28.56 7.77 36.89
C ALA A 20 29.96 7.24 36.56
N ASP A 21 30.14 5.91 36.59
CA ASP A 21 31.39 5.24 36.22
C ASP A 21 31.73 5.51 34.75
N LEU A 22 30.77 5.30 33.84
CA LEU A 22 30.90 5.60 32.41
C LEU A 22 31.16 7.09 32.14
N LYS A 23 30.46 8.00 32.81
CA LYS A 23 30.68 9.45 32.67
C LYS A 23 32.09 9.84 33.12
N THR A 24 32.61 9.23 34.17
CA THR A 24 33.98 9.45 34.66
C THR A 24 35.01 8.93 33.67
N ASP A 25 34.78 7.74 33.10
CA ASP A 25 35.66 7.11 32.12
C ASP A 25 35.80 7.93 30.82
N LEU A 26 34.76 8.63 30.39
CA LEU A 26 34.84 9.57 29.25
C LEU A 26 35.81 10.74 29.49
N GLY A 27 35.99 11.16 30.74
CA GLY A 27 36.90 12.25 31.10
C GLY A 27 38.30 11.75 31.46
N THR A 28 38.38 10.62 32.15
CA THR A 28 39.64 9.97 32.55
C THR A 28 39.53 8.48 32.23
N PRO A 29 39.97 8.05 31.03
CA PRO A 29 39.84 6.67 30.59
C PRO A 29 40.51 5.70 31.57
N LYS A 30 39.70 4.85 32.21
CA LYS A 30 40.11 3.86 33.21
C LYS A 30 39.54 2.48 32.94
N LEU A 31 38.40 2.40 32.26
CA LEU A 31 37.75 1.14 31.91
C LEU A 31 38.35 0.59 30.62
N SER A 32 38.51 -0.74 30.58
CA SER A 32 38.81 -1.43 29.33
C SER A 32 37.58 -1.46 28.42
N SER A 33 37.77 -1.69 27.11
CA SER A 33 36.66 -1.88 26.16
C SER A 33 35.67 -2.96 26.62
N GLN A 34 36.18 -4.06 27.17
CA GLN A 34 35.35 -5.14 27.69
C GLN A 34 34.48 -4.68 28.86
N GLN A 35 35.04 -3.92 29.81
CA GLN A 35 34.29 -3.37 30.94
C GLN A 35 33.24 -2.34 30.49
N ARG A 36 33.58 -1.47 29.53
CA ARG A 36 32.62 -0.52 28.93
C ARG A 36 31.44 -1.25 28.32
N LYS A 37 31.73 -2.29 27.52
CA LYS A 37 30.70 -3.11 26.86
C LYS A 37 29.79 -3.79 27.88
N GLU A 38 30.36 -4.43 28.91
CA GLU A 38 29.59 -5.11 29.96
C GLU A 38 28.68 -4.15 30.74
N GLN A 39 29.19 -2.96 31.07
CA GLN A 39 28.40 -1.91 31.73
C GLN A 39 27.26 -1.39 30.85
N LEU A 40 27.52 -1.12 29.57
CA LEU A 40 26.49 -0.68 28.62
C LEU A 40 25.46 -1.78 28.34
N GLU A 41 25.88 -3.04 28.25
CA GLU A 41 24.97 -4.17 28.12
C GLU A 41 24.04 -4.29 29.34
N GLN A 42 24.58 -4.09 30.55
CA GLN A 42 23.78 -4.08 31.77
C GLN A 42 22.77 -2.90 31.77
N LEU A 43 23.19 -1.70 31.32
CA LEU A 43 22.28 -0.56 31.15
C LEU A 43 21.20 -0.84 30.10
N LYS A 44 21.53 -1.46 28.96
CA LYS A 44 20.57 -1.86 27.92
C LYS A 44 19.49 -2.75 28.52
N VAL A 45 19.90 -3.71 29.34
CA VAL A 45 19.00 -4.65 30.00
C VAL A 45 18.10 -3.94 31.01
N TYR A 46 18.65 -3.06 31.86
CA TYR A 46 17.84 -2.27 32.80
C TYR A 46 16.90 -1.28 32.12
N GLY A 47 17.32 -0.71 30.99
CA GLY A 47 16.56 0.25 30.20
C GLY A 47 15.42 -0.35 29.39
N ARG A 48 15.21 -1.68 29.40
CA ARG A 48 14.02 -2.31 28.79
C ARG A 48 12.72 -1.99 29.54
N ASP A 49 12.83 -1.69 30.83
CA ASP A 49 11.73 -1.27 31.68
C ASP A 49 12.10 0.08 32.34
N PRO A 50 11.36 1.16 32.06
CA PRO A 50 11.64 2.47 32.63
C PRO A 50 11.61 2.52 34.16
N THR A 51 10.87 1.60 34.79
CA THR A 51 10.68 1.59 36.24
C THR A 51 12.03 1.49 36.97
N ASN A 52 12.37 2.49 37.80
CA ASN A 52 13.65 2.60 38.51
C ASN A 52 14.89 2.64 37.59
N ALA A 53 14.72 3.09 36.34
CA ALA A 53 15.81 3.28 35.37
C ALA A 53 15.89 4.74 34.88
N ASP A 54 15.22 5.66 35.57
CA ASP A 54 15.10 7.09 35.23
C ASP A 54 16.41 7.75 34.80
N PRO A 55 17.58 7.50 35.44
CA PRO A 55 18.83 8.16 35.07
C PRO A 55 19.25 7.97 33.60
N ILE A 56 18.89 6.83 32.97
CA ILE A 56 19.18 6.53 31.56
C ILE A 56 18.52 7.55 30.63
N PHE A 57 17.30 7.97 30.97
CA PHE A 57 16.44 8.80 30.11
C PHE A 57 16.62 10.31 30.36
N THR A 58 17.54 10.69 31.26
CA THR A 58 17.86 12.10 31.52
C THR A 58 18.78 12.69 30.46
N LYS A 59 18.83 14.03 30.35
CA LYS A 59 19.78 14.73 29.45
C LYS A 59 21.23 14.33 29.71
N ASP A 60 21.61 14.13 30.97
CA ASP A 60 22.97 13.72 31.34
C ASP A 60 23.26 12.25 31.00
N GLY A 61 22.28 11.37 31.20
CA GLY A 61 22.36 9.96 30.78
C GLY A 61 22.51 9.84 29.27
N LEU A 62 21.63 10.50 28.50
CA LEU A 62 21.68 10.51 27.04
C LEU A 62 22.94 11.16 26.48
N ARG A 63 23.48 12.21 27.11
CA ARG A 63 24.78 12.79 26.73
C ARG A 63 25.92 11.80 26.91
N THR A 64 25.92 11.07 28.01
CA THR A 64 26.94 10.05 28.31
C THR A 64 26.86 8.91 27.30
N LEU A 65 25.65 8.38 27.08
CA LEU A 65 25.40 7.33 26.10
C LEU A 65 25.73 7.77 24.68
N GLY A 66 25.35 9.00 24.29
CA GLY A 66 25.63 9.56 22.97
C GLY A 66 27.12 9.65 22.68
N ARG A 67 27.95 10.01 23.68
CA ARG A 67 29.41 9.99 23.54
C ARG A 67 29.95 8.59 23.24
N TYR A 68 29.49 7.56 23.95
CA TYR A 68 29.89 6.18 23.64
C TYR A 68 29.30 5.70 22.31
N ALA A 69 28.07 6.07 21.99
CA ALA A 69 27.40 5.63 20.77
C ALA A 69 28.08 6.18 19.50
N PHE A 70 28.46 7.46 19.50
CA PHE A 70 28.89 8.14 18.27
C PHE A 70 30.38 8.50 18.22
N LYS A 71 31.10 8.55 19.36
CA LYS A 71 32.50 8.95 19.41
C LYS A 71 33.47 7.83 19.82
N GLU A 72 32.97 6.73 20.38
CA GLU A 72 33.79 5.55 20.69
C GLU A 72 34.24 4.85 19.40
N LYS A 73 35.49 4.38 19.37
CA LYS A 73 36.07 3.69 18.21
C LYS A 73 35.76 2.20 18.23
N ASP A 74 35.62 1.62 19.42
CA ASP A 74 35.22 0.23 19.57
C ASP A 74 33.76 0.05 19.16
N THR A 75 33.55 -0.64 18.03
CA THR A 75 32.24 -0.87 17.44
C THR A 75 31.30 -1.62 18.37
N ALA A 76 31.81 -2.60 19.14
CA ALA A 76 30.96 -3.39 20.03
C ALA A 76 30.46 -2.54 21.22
N VAL A 77 31.30 -1.65 21.74
CA VAL A 77 30.93 -0.69 22.80
C VAL A 77 29.92 0.32 22.26
N SER A 78 30.21 0.90 21.09
CA SER A 78 29.33 1.87 20.40
C SER A 78 27.93 1.30 20.16
N GLN A 79 27.83 0.07 19.67
CA GLN A 79 26.54 -0.59 19.41
C GLN A 79 25.74 -0.88 20.69
N GLU A 80 26.38 -1.25 21.81
CA GLU A 80 25.65 -1.38 23.07
C GLU A 80 25.10 -0.04 23.57
N ALA A 81 25.84 1.05 23.40
CA ALA A 81 25.34 2.39 23.70
C ALA A 81 24.17 2.80 22.77
N LEU A 82 24.25 2.50 21.47
CA LEU A 82 23.15 2.72 20.52
C LEU A 82 21.90 1.93 20.91
N ARG A 83 22.04 0.68 21.37
CA ARG A 83 20.91 -0.12 21.89
C ARG A 83 20.26 0.53 23.11
N CYS A 84 21.05 1.09 24.03
CA CYS A 84 20.53 1.88 25.16
C CYS A 84 19.73 3.10 24.67
N ILE A 85 20.26 3.86 23.72
CA ILE A 85 19.60 5.05 23.16
C ILE A 85 18.30 4.67 22.45
N ALA A 86 18.31 3.64 21.61
CA ALA A 86 17.13 3.18 20.89
C ALA A 86 15.99 2.77 21.85
N ASN A 87 16.31 2.07 22.95
CA ASN A 87 15.34 1.74 24.00
C ASN A 87 14.82 3.01 24.69
N ALA A 88 15.70 3.97 24.99
CA ALA A 88 15.32 5.24 25.59
C ALA A 88 14.34 6.04 24.72
N LEU A 89 14.61 6.15 23.41
CA LEU A 89 13.75 6.86 22.48
C LEU A 89 12.39 6.19 22.27
N LEU A 90 12.36 4.85 22.32
CA LEU A 90 11.14 4.07 22.19
C LEU A 90 10.23 4.25 23.41
N LEU A 91 10.79 4.13 24.61
CA LEU A 91 10.04 4.09 25.86
C LEU A 91 9.69 5.49 26.40
N GLN A 92 10.52 6.49 26.10
CA GLN A 92 10.34 7.86 26.60
C GLN A 92 10.31 8.84 25.43
N PRO A 93 9.13 9.30 24.98
CA PRO A 93 9.02 10.24 23.86
C PRO A 93 9.86 11.51 24.04
N LYS A 94 9.98 12.02 25.28
CA LYS A 94 10.80 13.20 25.61
C LYS A 94 12.29 12.99 25.30
N ALA A 95 12.80 11.76 25.36
CA ALA A 95 14.19 11.45 25.08
C ALA A 95 14.59 11.76 23.63
N ARG A 96 13.61 11.77 22.69
CA ARG A 96 13.84 12.04 21.27
C ARG A 96 14.31 13.46 21.06
N GLN A 97 13.58 14.44 21.59
CA GLN A 97 13.97 15.85 21.53
C GLN A 97 15.29 16.09 22.29
N VAL A 98 15.49 15.44 23.43
CA VAL A 98 16.75 15.56 24.18
C VAL A 98 17.95 15.05 23.38
N LEU A 99 17.81 13.97 22.61
CA LEU A 99 18.87 13.46 21.73
C LEU A 99 19.20 14.48 20.62
N VAL A 100 18.17 15.08 20.02
CA VAL A 100 18.32 16.13 18.99
C VAL A 100 19.00 17.36 19.57
N ASP A 101 18.56 17.85 20.73
CA ASP A 101 19.15 19.01 21.43
C ASP A 101 20.62 18.79 21.83
N LEU A 102 21.06 17.54 21.95
CA LEU A 102 22.44 17.18 22.22
C LEU A 102 23.32 17.15 20.95
N GLY A 103 22.75 17.41 19.77
CA GLY A 103 23.46 17.43 18.49
C GLY A 103 23.77 16.04 17.92
N HIS A 104 23.07 14.99 18.40
CA HIS A 104 23.36 13.62 17.99
C HIS A 104 22.63 13.16 16.72
N GLY A 105 21.82 14.03 16.09
CA GLY A 105 21.20 13.77 14.78
C GLY A 105 22.25 13.65 13.66
N PRO A 106 23.04 14.70 13.40
CA PRO A 106 24.20 14.66 12.51
C PRO A 106 25.16 13.50 12.79
N ASP A 107 25.47 13.26 14.07
CA ASP A 107 26.33 12.15 14.50
C ASP A 107 25.77 10.78 14.05
N ALA A 108 24.44 10.60 14.11
CA ALA A 108 23.78 9.37 13.68
C ALA A 108 23.82 9.21 12.15
N ALA A 109 23.60 10.29 11.39
CA ALA A 109 23.71 10.28 9.94
C ALA A 109 25.15 9.98 9.48
N GLU A 110 26.16 10.58 10.10
CA GLU A 110 27.57 10.29 9.81
C GLU A 110 27.93 8.84 10.11
N LYS A 111 27.48 8.29 11.24
CA LYS A 111 27.74 6.90 11.59
C LYS A 111 26.98 5.92 10.67
N PHE A 112 25.88 6.32 10.05
CA PHE A 112 25.08 5.49 9.14
C PHE A 112 25.86 5.06 7.89
N LYS A 113 26.90 5.82 7.53
CA LYS A 113 27.81 5.49 6.41
C LYS A 113 28.57 4.17 6.61
N SER A 114 28.54 3.59 7.82
CA SER A 114 29.08 2.26 8.14
C SER A 114 28.42 1.15 7.32
N ASP A 115 29.20 0.15 6.88
CA ASP A 115 28.69 -1.06 6.21
C ASP A 115 28.17 -2.13 7.19
N SER A 116 28.17 -1.85 8.50
CA SER A 116 27.72 -2.78 9.54
C SER A 116 26.19 -2.89 9.57
N ILE A 117 25.67 -4.11 9.44
CA ILE A 117 24.22 -4.37 9.49
C ILE A 117 23.60 -4.01 10.85
N ASP A 118 24.36 -4.17 11.94
CA ASP A 118 23.94 -3.77 13.28
C ASP A 118 23.87 -2.25 13.42
N ASP A 119 24.83 -1.53 12.83
CA ASP A 119 24.81 -0.06 12.83
C ASP A 119 23.63 0.44 11.98
N GLU A 120 23.41 -0.13 10.79
CA GLU A 120 22.27 0.18 9.94
C GLU A 120 20.95 0.02 10.71
N PHE A 121 20.72 -1.15 11.33
CA PHE A 121 19.50 -1.38 12.11
C PHE A 121 19.31 -0.37 13.24
N LEU A 122 20.35 -0.14 14.05
CA LEU A 122 20.25 0.71 15.23
C LEU A 122 20.07 2.18 14.84
N LEU A 123 20.80 2.65 13.83
CA LEU A 123 20.73 4.04 13.38
C LEU A 123 19.45 4.30 12.59
N SER A 124 19.01 3.37 11.74
CA SER A 124 17.69 3.44 11.09
C SER A 124 16.59 3.61 12.12
N ARG A 125 16.63 2.81 13.20
CA ARG A 125 15.65 2.88 14.30
C ARG A 125 15.74 4.20 15.09
N ILE A 126 16.94 4.66 15.42
CA ILE A 126 17.12 5.92 16.17
C ILE A 126 16.58 7.09 15.35
N LEU A 127 17.01 7.22 14.09
CA LEU A 127 16.53 8.25 13.18
C LEU A 127 15.01 8.12 13.02
N PHE A 128 14.48 6.94 12.72
CA PHE A 128 13.05 6.71 12.59
C PHE A 128 12.27 7.19 13.82
N LEU A 129 12.74 6.91 15.03
CA LEU A 129 12.08 7.38 16.25
C LEU A 129 12.11 8.91 16.39
N THR A 130 13.17 9.58 15.93
CA THR A 130 13.24 11.06 15.92
C THR A 130 12.32 11.72 14.89
N THR A 131 11.76 10.98 13.93
CA THR A 131 10.69 11.50 13.05
C THR A 131 9.38 11.77 13.80
N TYR A 132 9.23 11.27 15.03
CA TYR A 132 8.04 11.45 15.85
C TYR A 132 8.32 12.25 17.13
N GLY A 133 7.71 13.43 17.25
CA GLY A 133 7.79 14.20 18.50
C GLY A 133 9.19 14.74 18.82
N ALA A 134 10.01 14.95 17.78
CA ALA A 134 11.23 15.73 17.82
C ALA A 134 11.36 16.58 16.54
N ASN A 135 12.17 17.63 16.57
CA ASN A 135 12.35 18.58 15.46
C ASN A 135 13.69 18.41 14.73
N LEU A 136 14.13 17.17 14.52
CA LEU A 136 15.36 16.90 13.76
C LEU A 136 15.23 17.39 12.31
N ASP A 137 16.21 18.16 11.83
CA ASP A 137 16.19 18.70 10.47
C ASP A 137 16.67 17.66 9.45
N TYR A 138 15.72 16.93 8.85
CA TYR A 138 16.06 15.95 7.81
C TYR A 138 16.59 16.58 6.53
N ASN A 139 16.35 17.86 6.27
CA ASN A 139 16.95 18.54 5.12
C ASN A 139 18.45 18.73 5.33
N GLU A 140 18.87 19.15 6.53
CA GLU A 140 20.29 19.21 6.92
C GLU A 140 20.94 17.83 6.78
N LEU A 141 20.30 16.78 7.32
CA LEU A 141 20.85 15.44 7.29
C LEU A 141 21.01 14.87 5.86
N VAL A 142 20.07 15.16 4.96
CA VAL A 142 20.17 14.74 3.56
C VAL A 142 21.21 15.56 2.80
N ASN A 143 21.21 16.89 2.95
CA ASN A 143 22.04 17.78 2.14
C ASN A 143 23.49 17.91 2.63
N GLU A 144 23.72 17.85 3.95
CA GLU A 144 25.04 18.10 4.55
C GLU A 144 25.71 16.80 5.04
N HIS A 145 24.93 15.79 5.42
CA HIS A 145 25.42 14.53 5.98
C HIS A 145 25.26 13.32 5.05
N ASN A 146 24.74 13.51 3.83
CA ASN A 146 24.53 12.47 2.83
C ASN A 146 23.69 11.28 3.38
N LEU A 147 22.68 11.58 4.21
CA LEU A 147 21.81 10.54 4.76
C LEU A 147 21.09 9.76 3.66
N ALA A 148 20.64 10.45 2.60
CA ALA A 148 19.95 9.80 1.48
C ALA A 148 20.85 8.81 0.75
N ASP A 149 22.09 9.19 0.43
CA ASP A 149 23.08 8.29 -0.18
C ASP A 149 23.35 7.07 0.69
N SER A 150 23.43 7.27 2.01
CA SER A 150 23.70 6.18 2.95
C SER A 150 22.52 5.19 3.04
N ILE A 151 21.27 5.68 2.99
CA ILE A 151 20.06 4.86 2.91
C ILE A 151 19.97 4.13 1.56
N ASN A 152 20.26 4.81 0.45
CA ASN A 152 20.28 4.21 -0.88
C ASN A 152 21.31 3.07 -0.96
N ALA A 153 22.52 3.30 -0.45
CA ALA A 153 23.58 2.30 -0.39
C ALA A 153 23.17 1.09 0.49
N ALA A 154 22.49 1.33 1.62
CA ALA A 154 21.96 0.25 2.45
C ALA A 154 20.96 -0.62 1.68
N LEU A 155 20.00 0.00 0.96
CA LEU A 155 19.02 -0.72 0.16
C LEU A 155 19.66 -1.45 -1.03
N GLU A 156 20.69 -0.89 -1.65
CA GLU A 156 21.50 -1.56 -2.67
C GLU A 156 22.18 -2.81 -2.11
N ARG A 157 22.84 -2.72 -0.94
CA ARG A 157 23.45 -3.89 -0.26
C ARG A 157 22.44 -5.00 0.03
N HIS A 158 21.22 -4.65 0.43
CA HIS A 158 20.13 -5.62 0.60
C HIS A 158 19.71 -6.26 -0.72
N ALA A 159 19.58 -5.45 -1.77
CA ALA A 159 19.18 -5.91 -3.09
C ALA A 159 20.24 -6.82 -3.74
N ASP A 160 21.52 -6.57 -3.52
CA ASP A 160 22.64 -7.38 -4.03
C ASP A 160 22.72 -8.79 -3.47
N ARG A 161 22.05 -9.06 -2.35
CA ARG A 161 21.90 -10.43 -1.84
C ARG A 161 21.02 -11.28 -2.74
N TYR A 162 20.21 -10.67 -3.60
CA TYR A 162 19.31 -11.32 -4.54
C TYR A 162 19.89 -11.41 -5.97
N ILE A 163 21.17 -11.74 -6.14
CA ILE A 163 21.80 -11.91 -7.47
C ILE A 163 21.72 -13.39 -7.94
N GLU A 164 21.69 -13.60 -9.26
CA GLU A 164 21.72 -14.93 -9.88
C GLU A 164 23.15 -15.51 -9.99
N PRO A 165 23.32 -16.84 -9.91
CA PRO A 165 22.28 -17.85 -9.66
C PRO A 165 21.78 -17.80 -8.21
N ARG A 166 20.46 -17.97 -8.03
CA ARG A 166 19.77 -17.94 -6.72
C ARG A 166 20.42 -18.92 -5.74
N GLN A 167 21.27 -18.40 -4.86
CA GLN A 167 21.81 -19.15 -3.73
C GLN A 167 20.89 -18.91 -2.53
N ARG A 168 19.87 -19.77 -2.35
CA ARG A 168 18.94 -19.72 -1.19
C ARG A 168 19.67 -19.62 0.16
N THR A 169 20.90 -20.10 0.26
CA THR A 169 21.76 -20.00 1.44
C THR A 169 22.25 -18.59 1.78
N LYS A 170 22.10 -17.61 0.88
CA LYS A 170 22.47 -16.20 1.09
C LYS A 170 21.28 -15.26 1.24
N GLU A 171 20.06 -15.75 1.01
CA GLU A 171 18.84 -14.96 1.18
C GLU A 171 18.52 -14.83 2.67
N HIS A 172 18.79 -13.67 3.27
CA HIS A 172 18.33 -13.29 4.61
C HIS A 172 18.39 -14.42 5.65
N THR A 173 19.47 -15.19 5.65
CA THR A 173 19.64 -16.33 6.56
C THR A 173 19.91 -15.87 7.99
N ALA A 174 20.31 -14.60 8.17
CA ALA A 174 20.40 -13.94 9.46
C ALA A 174 19.15 -13.06 9.71
N PRO A 175 18.40 -13.28 10.82
CA PRO A 175 17.26 -12.45 11.20
C PRO A 175 17.56 -10.94 11.24
N MET A 176 18.81 -10.58 11.52
CA MET A 176 19.25 -9.19 11.62
C MET A 176 19.21 -8.45 10.28
N ASP A 177 19.45 -9.13 9.16
CA ASP A 177 19.37 -8.52 7.84
C ASP A 177 17.94 -8.03 7.55
N LEU A 178 16.92 -8.86 7.83
CA LEU A 178 15.51 -8.50 7.61
C LEU A 178 15.06 -7.37 8.53
N MET A 179 15.55 -7.39 9.77
CA MET A 179 15.27 -6.34 10.74
C MET A 179 15.88 -5.00 10.31
N ALA A 180 17.14 -5.00 9.84
CA ALA A 180 17.79 -3.80 9.31
C ALA A 180 17.04 -3.25 8.08
N LEU A 181 16.76 -4.10 7.09
CA LEU A 181 15.97 -3.74 5.91
C LEU A 181 14.63 -3.11 6.31
N SER A 182 13.92 -3.74 7.25
CA SER A 182 12.62 -3.24 7.71
C SER A 182 12.72 -1.87 8.38
N GLU A 183 13.72 -1.63 9.23
CA GLU A 183 13.91 -0.31 9.85
C GLU A 183 14.35 0.75 8.84
N THR A 184 15.21 0.41 7.88
CA THR A 184 15.65 1.30 6.80
C THR A 184 14.47 1.72 5.91
N LEU A 185 13.58 0.78 5.55
CA LEU A 185 12.37 1.09 4.79
C LEU A 185 11.37 1.94 5.56
N LYS A 186 11.20 1.71 6.87
CA LYS A 186 10.36 2.57 7.73
C LYS A 186 10.92 3.99 7.85
N LEU A 187 12.24 4.12 8.01
CA LEU A 187 12.90 5.42 8.03
C LEU A 187 12.67 6.14 6.71
N LEU A 188 12.94 5.47 5.58
CA LEU A 188 12.71 6.01 4.24
C LEU A 188 11.27 6.47 4.05
N PHE A 189 10.30 5.65 4.42
CA PHE A 189 8.89 6.00 4.36
C PHE A 189 8.59 7.26 5.18
N ASN A 190 9.05 7.36 6.43
CA ASN A 190 8.77 8.52 7.26
C ASN A 190 9.43 9.80 6.75
N ILE A 191 10.69 9.74 6.32
CA ILE A 191 11.39 10.90 5.75
C ILE A 191 10.60 11.42 4.55
N THR A 192 10.26 10.53 3.60
CA THR A 192 9.55 10.91 2.38
C THR A 192 8.09 11.29 2.61
N HIS A 193 7.47 10.82 3.69
CA HIS A 193 6.12 11.22 4.09
C HIS A 193 6.08 12.63 4.70
N PHE A 194 6.99 12.93 5.62
CA PHE A 194 7.03 14.24 6.31
C PHE A 194 7.80 15.32 5.52
N HIS A 195 8.70 14.90 4.62
CA HIS A 195 9.49 15.78 3.76
C HIS A 195 9.41 15.30 2.29
N PRO A 196 8.25 15.47 1.60
CA PRO A 196 8.08 14.99 0.23
C PRO A 196 9.11 15.56 -0.75
N ASP A 197 9.62 16.77 -0.52
CA ASP A 197 10.64 17.41 -1.36
C ASP A 197 11.96 16.62 -1.41
N LEU A 198 12.26 15.82 -0.38
CA LEU A 198 13.47 15.01 -0.31
C LEU A 198 13.39 13.70 -1.11
N SER A 199 12.20 13.31 -1.58
CA SER A 199 11.95 12.02 -2.27
C SER A 199 12.86 11.78 -3.47
N GLN A 200 13.21 12.82 -4.23
CA GLN A 200 14.11 12.73 -5.40
C GLN A 200 15.50 12.19 -5.05
N HIS A 201 15.98 12.42 -3.83
CA HIS A 201 17.28 11.91 -3.38
C HIS A 201 17.27 10.39 -3.18
N PHE A 202 16.09 9.76 -3.19
CA PHE A 202 15.91 8.34 -2.95
C PHE A 202 15.48 7.56 -4.20
N THR A 203 15.46 8.18 -5.39
CA THR A 203 15.04 7.53 -6.65
C THR A 203 15.87 6.27 -6.96
N SER A 204 17.16 6.27 -6.63
CA SER A 204 18.04 5.10 -6.80
C SER A 204 17.66 3.89 -5.92
N SER A 205 16.84 4.07 -4.89
CA SER A 205 16.29 2.97 -4.10
C SER A 205 15.18 2.20 -4.81
N ILE A 206 14.48 2.81 -5.78
CA ILE A 206 13.32 2.18 -6.45
C ILE A 206 13.71 0.86 -7.16
N PRO A 207 14.75 0.80 -8.01
CA PRO A 207 15.15 -0.44 -8.66
C PRO A 207 15.60 -1.51 -7.67
N ASN A 208 16.24 -1.10 -6.58
CA ASN A 208 16.70 -1.98 -5.50
C ASN A 208 15.51 -2.60 -4.75
N ILE A 209 14.49 -1.81 -4.44
CA ILE A 209 13.24 -2.28 -3.82
C ILE A 209 12.54 -3.28 -4.75
N PHE A 210 12.42 -2.99 -6.05
CA PHE A 210 11.82 -3.94 -7.00
C PHE A 210 12.65 -5.21 -7.16
N LYS A 211 13.99 -5.12 -7.15
CA LYS A 211 14.87 -6.30 -7.16
C LYS A 211 14.62 -7.21 -5.97
N VAL A 212 14.41 -6.65 -4.77
CA VAL A 212 14.03 -7.42 -3.57
C VAL A 212 12.63 -8.03 -3.73
N LEU A 213 11.62 -7.25 -4.13
CA LEU A 213 10.24 -7.72 -4.32
C LEU A 213 10.18 -8.89 -5.32
N LEU A 214 10.77 -8.73 -6.50
CA LEU A 214 10.70 -9.69 -7.60
C LEU A 214 11.42 -11.00 -7.32
N ARG A 215 12.48 -10.98 -6.50
CA ARG A 215 13.40 -12.10 -6.36
C ARG A 215 13.23 -12.89 -5.07
N ARG A 216 12.69 -12.28 -4.03
CA ARG A 216 12.45 -12.91 -2.73
C ARG A 216 11.37 -14.00 -2.81
N ASP A 217 11.50 -15.03 -1.97
CA ASP A 217 10.43 -15.99 -1.74
C ASP A 217 9.19 -15.33 -1.11
N ALA A 218 8.01 -15.82 -1.48
CA ALA A 218 6.75 -15.30 -0.96
C ALA A 218 6.65 -15.54 0.57
N PRO A 219 6.29 -14.51 1.37
CA PRO A 219 6.00 -14.70 2.79
C PRO A 219 4.75 -15.57 3.03
N THR A 220 4.51 -15.98 4.28
CA THR A 220 3.33 -16.77 4.67
C THR A 220 2.02 -16.09 4.32
N LYS A 221 1.91 -14.78 4.57
CA LYS A 221 0.86 -13.95 3.98
C LYS A 221 1.51 -12.92 3.05
N PRO A 222 0.93 -12.63 1.86
CA PRO A 222 1.60 -11.88 0.80
C PRO A 222 2.14 -10.50 1.18
N LEU A 223 1.50 -9.81 2.13
CA LEU A 223 1.84 -8.44 2.54
C LEU A 223 2.50 -8.38 3.94
N ASP A 224 2.84 -9.53 4.53
CA ASP A 224 3.63 -9.54 5.76
C ASP A 224 5.00 -8.88 5.54
N ALA A 225 5.60 -8.38 6.62
CA ALA A 225 6.92 -7.76 6.55
C ALA A 225 7.96 -8.74 5.95
N PRO A 226 8.87 -8.26 5.08
CA PRO A 226 9.12 -6.86 4.74
C PRO A 226 8.31 -6.33 3.52
N VAL A 227 7.42 -7.13 2.92
CA VAL A 227 6.73 -6.76 1.66
C VAL A 227 5.88 -5.50 1.82
N SER A 228 5.12 -5.40 2.92
CA SER A 228 4.37 -4.17 3.24
C SER A 228 5.26 -2.94 3.37
N PHE A 229 6.45 -3.05 3.97
CA PHE A 229 7.37 -1.92 4.08
C PHE A 229 7.98 -1.52 2.73
N LEU A 230 8.27 -2.49 1.85
CA LEU A 230 8.74 -2.23 0.49
C LEU A 230 7.67 -1.48 -0.32
N ILE A 231 6.40 -1.91 -0.26
CA ILE A 231 5.27 -1.26 -0.92
C ILE A 231 5.05 0.15 -0.37
N ASN A 232 5.07 0.32 0.96
CA ASN A 232 4.89 1.63 1.58
C ASN A 232 6.02 2.59 1.18
N ALA A 233 7.27 2.14 1.15
CA ALA A 233 8.39 2.96 0.67
C ALA A 233 8.15 3.41 -0.79
N LEU A 234 7.78 2.48 -1.69
CA LEU A 234 7.44 2.81 -3.07
C LEU A 234 6.29 3.80 -3.18
N LEU A 235 5.28 3.72 -2.32
CA LEU A 235 4.13 4.63 -2.33
C LEU A 235 4.55 6.10 -2.25
N ASN A 236 5.55 6.43 -1.44
CA ASN A 236 6.05 7.80 -1.31
C ASN A 236 7.09 8.17 -2.37
N LEU A 237 7.85 7.19 -2.88
CA LEU A 237 8.85 7.43 -3.92
C LEU A 237 8.22 7.60 -5.31
N VAL A 238 7.14 6.89 -5.59
CA VAL A 238 6.31 7.09 -6.78
C VAL A 238 5.43 8.31 -6.54
N ARG A 239 6.00 9.47 -6.82
CA ARG A 239 5.34 10.76 -6.67
C ARG A 239 4.16 10.87 -7.62
N GLU A 240 3.08 11.49 -7.14
CA GLU A 240 2.11 12.10 -8.03
C GLU A 240 2.77 13.34 -8.63
N GLU A 241 3.47 13.19 -9.75
CA GLU A 241 3.86 14.35 -10.52
C GLU A 241 2.59 15.07 -10.95
N GLY A 242 2.45 16.33 -10.56
CA GLY A 242 1.40 17.19 -11.08
C GLY A 242 1.53 17.23 -12.59
N THR A 243 0.63 16.52 -13.29
CA THR A 243 0.29 16.69 -14.70
C THR A 243 1.43 17.26 -15.55
N GLY A 244 2.44 16.46 -15.84
CA GLY A 244 3.39 16.77 -16.89
C GLY A 244 2.62 16.86 -18.21
N GLY A 245 2.36 18.07 -18.68
CA GLY A 245 1.83 18.28 -20.03
C GLY A 245 2.81 17.75 -21.07
N ALA A 246 2.34 17.54 -22.31
CA ALA A 246 3.04 16.93 -23.44
C ALA A 246 4.40 17.55 -23.86
N SER A 247 4.92 18.54 -23.13
CA SER A 247 6.13 19.30 -23.43
C SER A 247 7.19 19.34 -22.32
N GLN A 248 6.91 18.81 -21.12
CA GLN A 248 7.93 18.53 -20.08
C GLN A 248 7.59 17.19 -19.41
N PRO A 249 7.95 16.07 -20.06
CA PRO A 249 7.56 14.76 -19.60
C PRO A 249 8.53 14.35 -18.50
N HIS A 250 8.01 14.12 -17.30
CA HIS A 250 8.47 13.13 -16.33
C HIS A 250 9.92 13.21 -15.84
N ASP A 251 10.12 13.13 -14.52
CA ASP A 251 11.43 12.79 -13.96
C ASP A 251 11.96 11.53 -14.67
N PRO A 252 12.97 11.68 -15.55
CA PRO A 252 13.41 10.58 -16.42
C PRO A 252 14.06 9.48 -15.60
N ASP A 253 14.66 9.83 -14.46
CA ASP A 253 15.29 8.89 -13.54
C ASP A 253 14.21 8.08 -12.82
N LEU A 254 13.11 8.72 -12.39
CA LEU A 254 11.95 8.02 -11.83
C LEU A 254 11.31 7.08 -12.85
N HIS A 255 11.08 7.55 -14.08
CA HIS A 255 10.50 6.73 -15.14
C HIS A 255 11.39 5.52 -15.46
N ALA A 256 12.70 5.73 -15.60
CA ALA A 256 13.65 4.64 -15.83
C ALA A 256 13.73 3.65 -14.65
N ALA A 257 13.55 4.15 -13.42
CA ALA A 257 13.54 3.31 -12.23
C ALA A 257 12.27 2.45 -12.11
N LEU A 258 11.11 2.98 -12.53
CA LEU A 258 9.82 2.28 -12.48
C LEU A 258 9.63 1.28 -13.62
N PHE A 259 10.09 1.63 -14.82
CA PHE A 259 9.85 0.89 -16.06
C PHE A 259 11.18 0.45 -16.68
N PRO A 260 11.69 -0.76 -16.35
CA PRO A 260 12.94 -1.27 -16.88
C PRO A 260 12.91 -1.40 -18.40
N SER A 261 14.00 -1.08 -19.08
CA SER A 261 14.05 -1.06 -20.56
C SER A 261 13.85 -2.42 -21.25
N ILE A 262 14.17 -3.53 -20.58
CA ILE A 262 14.08 -4.89 -21.16
C ILE A 262 12.65 -5.45 -21.07
N ASP A 263 11.95 -5.17 -19.97
CA ASP A 263 10.60 -5.68 -19.69
C ASP A 263 9.84 -4.63 -18.85
N PRO A 264 9.32 -3.56 -19.50
CA PRO A 264 8.67 -2.45 -18.80
C PRO A 264 7.50 -2.87 -17.88
N PRO A 265 6.61 -3.82 -18.28
CA PRO A 265 5.49 -4.24 -17.44
C PRO A 265 5.87 -5.12 -16.24
N ARG A 266 7.13 -5.55 -16.10
CA ARG A 266 7.57 -6.54 -15.11
C ARG A 266 7.20 -6.18 -13.68
N ASN A 267 7.58 -4.97 -13.27
CA ASN A 267 7.40 -4.48 -11.91
C ASN A 267 5.92 -4.43 -11.55
N VAL A 268 5.11 -3.88 -12.46
CA VAL A 268 3.67 -3.71 -12.25
C VAL A 268 2.94 -5.04 -12.27
N THR A 269 3.30 -5.94 -13.18
CA THR A 269 2.73 -7.29 -13.23
C THR A 269 2.95 -8.02 -11.91
N HIS A 270 4.13 -7.89 -11.31
CA HIS A 270 4.41 -8.50 -10.02
C HIS A 270 3.59 -7.88 -8.88
N LEU A 271 3.43 -6.55 -8.84
CA LEU A 271 2.55 -5.88 -7.87
C LEU A 271 1.09 -6.34 -8.01
N ILE A 272 0.60 -6.54 -9.24
CA ILE A 272 -0.74 -7.08 -9.50
C ILE A 272 -0.85 -8.53 -9.01
N THR A 273 0.19 -9.36 -9.17
CA THR A 273 0.21 -10.72 -8.61
C THR A 273 0.17 -10.72 -7.08
N ILE A 274 0.88 -9.79 -6.43
CA ILE A 274 0.81 -9.61 -4.97
C ILE A 274 -0.61 -9.21 -4.56
N LEU A 275 -1.23 -8.26 -5.28
CA LEU A 275 -2.61 -7.83 -5.04
C LEU A 275 -3.58 -9.02 -5.11
N ASP A 276 -3.45 -9.84 -6.16
CA ASP A 276 -4.31 -11.00 -6.37
C ASP A 276 -4.21 -12.01 -5.22
N THR A 277 -2.98 -12.37 -4.86
CA THR A 277 -2.72 -13.31 -3.77
C THR A 277 -3.18 -12.73 -2.43
N ALA A 278 -3.05 -11.41 -2.22
CA ALA A 278 -3.50 -10.74 -1.00
C ALA A 278 -5.02 -10.78 -0.86
N ILE A 279 -5.78 -10.50 -1.93
CA ILE A 279 -7.25 -10.56 -1.86
C ILE A 279 -7.73 -11.98 -1.47
N GLU A 280 -7.03 -13.03 -1.92
CA GLU A 280 -7.35 -14.40 -1.55
C GLU A 280 -6.92 -14.77 -0.11
N SER A 281 -5.82 -14.20 0.37
CA SER A 281 -5.19 -14.63 1.64
C SER A 281 -5.73 -13.90 2.88
N TYR A 282 -6.21 -12.67 2.74
CA TYR A 282 -6.66 -11.85 3.88
C TYR A 282 -8.20 -11.85 3.99
N PRO A 283 -8.74 -11.85 5.23
CA PRO A 283 -10.19 -11.83 5.42
C PRO A 283 -10.76 -10.45 5.05
N ALA A 284 -12.00 -10.42 4.55
CA ALA A 284 -12.63 -9.20 4.02
C ALA A 284 -12.54 -7.96 4.92
N PRO A 285 -12.74 -8.04 6.26
CA PRO A 285 -12.64 -6.86 7.13
C PRO A 285 -11.24 -6.27 7.25
N GLU A 286 -10.19 -7.05 6.98
CA GLU A 286 -8.79 -6.59 7.07
C GLU A 286 -8.29 -6.01 5.74
N LEU A 287 -8.98 -6.26 4.63
CA LEU A 287 -8.54 -5.85 3.29
C LEU A 287 -8.41 -4.33 3.18
N ASP A 288 -9.34 -3.57 3.77
CA ASP A 288 -9.38 -2.11 3.68
C ASP A 288 -8.05 -1.49 4.15
N ALA A 289 -7.54 -1.90 5.31
CA ALA A 289 -6.28 -1.39 5.83
C ALA A 289 -5.06 -1.99 5.08
N THR A 290 -5.15 -3.25 4.68
CA THR A 290 -3.99 -4.03 4.22
C THR A 290 -3.64 -3.76 2.76
N ILE A 291 -4.64 -3.66 1.87
CA ILE A 291 -4.45 -3.54 0.42
C ILE A 291 -4.40 -2.09 -0.05
N SER A 292 -4.97 -1.15 0.70
CA SER A 292 -5.03 0.27 0.31
C SER A 292 -3.70 0.88 -0.16
N PRO A 293 -2.55 0.64 0.50
CA PRO A 293 -1.26 1.17 0.02
C PRO A 293 -0.87 0.61 -1.35
N LEU A 294 -1.08 -0.69 -1.58
CA LEU A 294 -0.76 -1.34 -2.86
C LEU A 294 -1.67 -0.86 -3.99
N LEU A 295 -2.97 -0.74 -3.73
CA LEU A 295 -3.93 -0.22 -4.71
C LEU A 295 -3.61 1.23 -5.08
N THR A 296 -3.26 2.07 -4.09
CA THR A 296 -2.86 3.46 -4.32
C THR A 296 -1.57 3.55 -5.13
N LEU A 297 -0.58 2.70 -4.82
CA LEU A 297 0.66 2.60 -5.59
C LEU A 297 0.39 2.22 -7.05
N LEU A 298 -0.46 1.22 -7.30
CA LEU A 298 -0.83 0.80 -8.66
C LEU A 298 -1.51 1.93 -9.45
N ARG A 299 -2.41 2.69 -8.81
CA ARG A 299 -3.04 3.86 -9.42
C ARG A 299 -2.02 4.92 -9.83
N ARG A 300 -1.09 5.26 -8.94
CA ARG A 300 0.00 6.22 -9.21
C ARG A 300 0.89 5.77 -10.36
N ILE A 301 1.27 4.49 -10.36
CA ILE A 301 2.08 3.92 -11.44
C ILE A 301 1.33 3.97 -12.77
N TYR A 302 0.02 3.70 -12.80
CA TYR A 302 -0.77 3.71 -14.03
C TYR A 302 -0.79 5.10 -14.70
N GLU A 303 -0.92 6.18 -13.92
CA GLU A 303 -0.89 7.55 -14.45
C GLU A 303 0.49 7.92 -15.05
N LEU A 304 1.58 7.34 -14.54
CA LEU A 304 2.94 7.54 -15.04
C LEU A 304 3.35 6.56 -16.14
N ALA A 305 2.56 5.50 -16.36
CA ALA A 305 2.95 4.37 -17.18
C ALA A 305 2.92 4.70 -18.68
N PRO A 306 3.91 4.22 -19.46
CA PRO A 306 3.82 4.24 -20.92
C PRO A 306 2.68 3.34 -21.42
N SER A 307 2.25 3.55 -22.67
CA SER A 307 1.04 2.93 -23.22
C SER A 307 1.05 1.40 -23.22
N ASP A 308 2.23 0.79 -23.40
CA ASP A 308 2.42 -0.66 -23.35
C ASP A 308 2.19 -1.23 -21.93
N VAL A 309 2.71 -0.53 -20.91
CA VAL A 309 2.48 -0.89 -19.51
C VAL A 309 1.03 -0.63 -19.10
N GLN A 310 0.42 0.48 -19.54
CA GLN A 310 -1.01 0.74 -19.31
C GLN A 310 -1.88 -0.38 -19.91
N GLY A 311 -1.59 -0.82 -21.14
CA GLY A 311 -2.29 -1.94 -21.78
C GLY A 311 -2.11 -3.25 -21.00
N ALA A 312 -0.90 -3.53 -20.50
CA ALA A 312 -0.64 -4.69 -19.66
C ALA A 312 -1.44 -4.64 -18.34
N MET A 313 -1.54 -3.48 -17.70
CA MET A 313 -2.36 -3.29 -16.50
C MET A 313 -3.85 -3.49 -16.78
N GLN A 314 -4.37 -2.83 -17.82
CA GLN A 314 -5.77 -2.97 -18.26
C GLN A 314 -6.11 -4.44 -18.52
N SER A 315 -5.26 -5.18 -19.23
CA SER A 315 -5.49 -6.60 -19.55
C SER A 315 -5.60 -7.53 -18.32
N LYS A 316 -4.99 -7.14 -17.19
CA LYS A 316 -4.95 -7.93 -15.95
C LYS A 316 -5.99 -7.49 -14.92
N LEU A 317 -6.40 -6.23 -14.95
CA LEU A 317 -7.26 -5.61 -13.95
C LEU A 317 -8.70 -5.41 -14.43
N LEU A 318 -8.94 -5.28 -15.74
CA LEU A 318 -10.28 -5.19 -16.30
C LEU A 318 -10.82 -6.56 -16.72
N PRO A 319 -12.16 -6.76 -16.72
CA PRO A 319 -12.76 -8.01 -17.16
C PRO A 319 -12.40 -8.36 -18.61
N SER A 320 -11.96 -9.59 -18.80
CA SER A 320 -11.67 -10.17 -20.12
C SER A 320 -12.93 -10.77 -20.76
N ASP A 321 -12.86 -11.15 -22.04
CA ASP A 321 -13.95 -11.88 -22.70
C ASP A 321 -14.28 -13.22 -22.02
N SER A 322 -13.28 -13.87 -21.39
CA SER A 322 -13.51 -15.08 -20.60
C SER A 322 -14.31 -14.81 -19.32
N ASP A 323 -14.14 -13.64 -18.70
CA ASP A 323 -14.90 -13.26 -17.50
C ASP A 323 -16.37 -13.01 -17.81
N ARG A 324 -16.69 -12.70 -19.07
CA ARG A 324 -18.06 -12.51 -19.57
C ARG A 324 -18.75 -13.82 -19.97
N ALA A 325 -18.14 -14.97 -19.75
CA ALA A 325 -18.81 -16.26 -19.92
C ALA A 325 -19.92 -16.49 -18.88
N GLN A 326 -19.83 -15.81 -17.74
CA GLN A 326 -20.82 -15.76 -16.66
C GLN A 326 -21.14 -14.29 -16.36
N PRO A 327 -22.15 -13.98 -15.53
CA PRO A 327 -22.35 -12.63 -15.03
C PRO A 327 -21.06 -12.09 -14.40
N LEU A 328 -20.73 -10.84 -14.70
CA LEU A 328 -19.50 -10.22 -14.22
C LEU A 328 -19.42 -10.29 -12.69
N GLY A 329 -18.19 -10.47 -12.19
CA GLY A 329 -17.97 -10.65 -10.76
C GLY A 329 -18.36 -12.03 -10.24
N LYS A 330 -18.61 -13.04 -11.08
CA LYS A 330 -18.85 -14.43 -10.64
C LYS A 330 -17.68 -15.38 -10.88
N THR A 331 -16.71 -15.02 -11.71
CA THR A 331 -15.53 -15.85 -11.95
C THR A 331 -14.52 -15.73 -10.80
N SER A 332 -13.56 -16.66 -10.74
CA SER A 332 -12.46 -16.65 -9.77
C SER A 332 -11.26 -15.82 -10.24
N SER A 333 -11.44 -14.92 -11.21
CA SER A 333 -10.37 -14.06 -11.70
C SER A 333 -10.17 -12.85 -10.81
N LEU A 334 -8.99 -12.22 -10.88
CA LEU A 334 -8.72 -10.96 -10.19
C LEU A 334 -9.74 -9.86 -10.55
N PRO A 335 -10.06 -9.57 -11.84
CA PRO A 335 -11.07 -8.58 -12.18
C PRO A 335 -12.43 -8.85 -11.54
N SER A 336 -12.88 -10.11 -11.51
CA SER A 336 -14.15 -10.47 -10.89
C SER A 336 -14.13 -10.26 -9.37
N ARG A 337 -13.04 -10.60 -8.68
CA ARG A 337 -12.88 -10.31 -7.25
C ARG A 337 -12.87 -8.80 -6.97
N LEU A 338 -12.18 -8.01 -7.79
CA LEU A 338 -12.18 -6.55 -7.69
C LEU A 338 -13.58 -5.96 -7.88
N LEU A 339 -14.36 -6.47 -8.85
CA LEU A 339 -15.75 -6.08 -9.04
C LEU A 339 -16.62 -6.41 -7.82
N GLN A 340 -16.48 -7.61 -7.24
CA GLN A 340 -17.20 -7.94 -5.99
C GLN A 340 -16.84 -6.97 -4.87
N LEU A 341 -15.55 -6.69 -4.66
CA LEU A 341 -15.08 -5.73 -3.65
C LEU A 341 -15.58 -4.30 -3.91
N SER A 342 -15.74 -3.90 -5.18
CA SER A 342 -16.34 -2.62 -5.58
C SER A 342 -17.83 -2.47 -5.22
N THR A 343 -18.46 -3.54 -4.71
CA THR A 343 -19.84 -3.53 -4.21
C THR A 343 -19.95 -4.01 -2.76
N SER A 344 -18.82 -4.34 -2.11
CA SER A 344 -18.78 -4.86 -0.75
C SER A 344 -19.12 -3.77 0.27
N ALA A 345 -20.06 -4.07 1.16
CA ALA A 345 -20.39 -3.21 2.30
C ALA A 345 -19.36 -3.31 3.44
N GLN A 346 -18.53 -4.36 3.46
CA GLN A 346 -17.54 -4.59 4.52
C GLN A 346 -16.26 -3.78 4.32
N THR A 347 -16.03 -3.29 3.10
CA THR A 347 -14.79 -2.62 2.67
C THR A 347 -15.11 -1.30 1.95
N PRO A 348 -15.74 -0.32 2.62
CA PRO A 348 -16.21 0.90 1.97
C PRO A 348 -15.08 1.75 1.39
N ALA A 349 -13.89 1.75 2.00
CA ALA A 349 -12.75 2.52 1.48
C ALA A 349 -12.21 1.91 0.18
N LEU A 350 -12.04 0.58 0.15
CA LEU A 350 -11.65 -0.11 -1.08
C LEU A 350 -12.72 -0.03 -2.16
N ARG A 351 -14.01 -0.07 -1.79
CA ARG A 351 -15.13 0.02 -2.73
C ARG A 351 -15.00 1.23 -3.66
N ASP A 352 -14.78 2.39 -3.04
CA ASP A 352 -14.68 3.67 -3.75
C ASP A 352 -13.33 3.77 -4.49
N SER A 353 -12.25 3.25 -3.90
CA SER A 353 -10.90 3.27 -4.52
C SER A 353 -10.79 2.37 -5.76
N ILE A 354 -11.37 1.15 -5.72
CA ILE A 354 -11.40 0.22 -6.85
C ILE A 354 -12.25 0.80 -7.98
N SER A 355 -13.43 1.35 -7.67
CA SER A 355 -14.28 1.98 -8.68
C SER A 355 -13.58 3.16 -9.36
N ALA A 356 -12.89 4.00 -8.57
CA ALA A 356 -12.06 5.08 -9.12
C ALA A 356 -10.93 4.56 -10.00
N PHE A 357 -10.26 3.49 -9.58
CA PHE A 357 -9.19 2.89 -10.39
C PHE A 357 -9.70 2.30 -11.70
N HIS A 358 -10.82 1.57 -11.69
CA HIS A 358 -11.41 1.07 -12.94
C HIS A 358 -11.83 2.20 -13.89
N PHE A 359 -12.26 3.34 -13.36
CA PHE A 359 -12.55 4.54 -14.16
C PHE A 359 -11.26 5.14 -14.76
N GLU A 360 -10.17 5.22 -14.00
CA GLU A 360 -8.84 5.62 -14.49
C GLU A 360 -8.32 4.66 -15.58
N LEU A 361 -8.42 3.34 -15.34
CA LEU A 361 -8.09 2.29 -16.32
C LEU A 361 -8.94 2.40 -17.61
N SER A 362 -10.12 3.01 -17.53
CA SER A 362 -11.00 3.26 -18.67
C SER A 362 -10.82 4.66 -19.25
N SER A 363 -9.61 5.20 -19.18
CA SER A 363 -9.23 6.52 -19.70
C SER A 363 -10.06 7.68 -19.15
N LYS A 364 -10.63 7.52 -17.95
CA LYS A 364 -11.58 8.49 -17.34
C LYS A 364 -12.78 8.78 -18.27
N ASN A 365 -13.14 7.83 -19.13
CA ASN A 365 -14.25 7.94 -20.07
C ASN A 365 -15.45 7.11 -19.58
N PRO A 366 -16.63 7.72 -19.31
CA PRO A 366 -17.78 7.00 -18.78
C PRO A 366 -18.30 5.89 -19.69
N THR A 367 -18.22 6.07 -21.02
CA THR A 367 -18.64 5.05 -21.99
C THR A 367 -17.73 3.84 -21.95
N GLN A 368 -16.40 4.05 -22.00
CA GLN A 368 -15.43 2.96 -21.89
C GLN A 368 -15.53 2.27 -20.52
N TYR A 369 -15.77 3.04 -19.46
CA TYR A 369 -15.94 2.50 -18.12
C TYR A 369 -17.12 1.55 -18.04
N VAL A 370 -18.31 1.97 -18.50
CA VAL A 370 -19.50 1.09 -18.54
C VAL A 370 -19.25 -0.13 -19.43
N GLN A 371 -18.60 0.05 -20.58
CA GLN A 371 -18.26 -1.06 -21.48
C GLN A 371 -17.36 -2.09 -20.78
N ASN A 372 -16.34 -1.63 -20.04
CA ASN A 372 -15.36 -2.49 -19.38
C ASN A 372 -15.91 -3.21 -18.15
N VAL A 373 -16.61 -2.50 -17.25
CA VAL A 373 -17.06 -3.08 -15.96
C VAL A 373 -18.53 -3.46 -15.91
N GLY A 374 -19.33 -3.09 -16.92
CA GLY A 374 -20.78 -3.29 -16.95
C GLY A 374 -21.56 -2.20 -16.21
N TYR A 375 -22.82 -1.98 -16.63
CA TYR A 375 -23.67 -0.92 -16.10
C TYR A 375 -23.92 -1.04 -14.59
N GLY A 376 -24.19 -2.26 -14.11
CA GLY A 376 -24.47 -2.51 -12.69
C GLY A 376 -23.34 -2.03 -11.76
N TYR A 377 -22.09 -2.30 -12.12
CA TYR A 377 -20.92 -1.89 -11.34
C TYR A 377 -20.57 -0.40 -11.53
N ALA A 378 -20.72 0.12 -12.75
CA ALA A 378 -20.36 1.52 -13.06
C ALA A 378 -21.35 2.55 -12.48
N SER A 379 -22.64 2.23 -12.48
CA SER A 379 -23.72 3.20 -12.23
C SER A 379 -23.62 3.89 -10.86
N GLY A 380 -23.37 3.12 -9.81
CA GLY A 380 -23.23 3.66 -8.45
C GLY A 380 -22.06 4.64 -8.31
N PHE A 381 -20.91 4.31 -8.92
CA PHE A 381 -19.74 5.19 -8.89
C PHE A 381 -19.97 6.48 -9.68
N LEU A 382 -20.47 6.39 -10.92
CA LEU A 382 -20.75 7.55 -11.77
C LEU A 382 -21.74 8.51 -11.10
N LEU A 383 -22.81 7.97 -10.53
CA LEU A 383 -23.79 8.76 -9.76
C LEU A 383 -23.14 9.44 -8.55
N SER A 384 -22.34 8.71 -7.76
CA SER A 384 -21.66 9.26 -6.57
C SER A 384 -20.69 10.40 -6.90
N LYS A 385 -20.13 10.40 -8.11
CA LYS A 385 -19.20 11.41 -8.61
C LYS A 385 -19.87 12.49 -9.47
N ASN A 386 -21.20 12.49 -9.57
CA ASN A 386 -21.98 13.40 -10.42
C ASN A 386 -21.55 13.38 -11.90
N ILE A 387 -21.12 12.22 -12.40
CA ILE A 387 -20.75 12.02 -13.80
C ILE A 387 -22.00 11.53 -14.55
N PRO A 388 -22.41 12.19 -15.65
CA PRO A 388 -23.61 11.81 -16.39
C PRO A 388 -23.44 10.41 -17.01
N MET A 389 -24.53 9.64 -17.00
CA MET A 389 -24.56 8.32 -17.62
C MET A 389 -24.53 8.46 -19.15
N PRO A 390 -23.69 7.68 -19.86
CA PRO A 390 -23.71 7.67 -21.32
C PRO A 390 -25.09 7.26 -21.86
N GLU A 391 -25.58 7.97 -22.88
CA GLU A 391 -26.83 7.62 -23.57
C GLU A 391 -26.77 6.22 -24.20
N SER A 392 -25.61 5.80 -24.71
CA SER A 392 -25.41 4.46 -25.25
C SER A 392 -25.58 3.36 -24.19
N ALA A 393 -25.14 3.61 -22.95
CA ALA A 393 -25.31 2.68 -21.84
C ALA A 393 -26.78 2.57 -21.41
N LEU A 394 -27.52 3.67 -21.48
CA LEU A 394 -28.97 3.70 -21.21
C LEU A 394 -29.75 2.99 -22.32
N ALA A 395 -29.36 3.17 -23.58
CA ALA A 395 -29.97 2.50 -24.73
C ALA A 395 -29.72 0.99 -24.71
N ASP A 396 -28.50 0.56 -24.38
CA ASP A 396 -28.18 -0.86 -24.21
C ASP A 396 -28.98 -1.44 -23.03
N ALA A 397 -28.99 -0.77 -21.86
CA ALA A 397 -29.76 -1.22 -20.69
C ALA A 397 -31.29 -1.25 -20.91
N GLY A 398 -31.80 -0.52 -21.90
CA GLY A 398 -33.22 -0.32 -22.20
C GLY A 398 -33.82 -1.21 -23.30
N LEU A 399 -33.13 -2.25 -23.78
CA LEU A 399 -33.57 -3.12 -24.89
C LEU A 399 -33.78 -2.37 -26.22
N ALA A 400 -32.70 -1.94 -26.89
CA ALA A 400 -32.61 -1.89 -28.36
C ALA A 400 -31.20 -1.49 -28.85
N SER A 401 -30.32 -2.47 -29.12
CA SER A 401 -29.27 -2.28 -30.11
C SER A 401 -28.92 -3.61 -30.81
N ASN A 402 -29.42 -3.77 -32.04
CA ASN A 402 -28.78 -4.62 -33.05
C ASN A 402 -27.49 -3.88 -33.48
N GLY A 403 -26.44 -3.98 -32.67
CA GLY A 403 -25.13 -3.44 -33.01
C GLY A 403 -24.41 -4.35 -34.00
N GLU A 404 -24.34 -3.94 -35.27
CA GLU A 404 -23.44 -4.48 -36.29
C GLU A 404 -21.98 -4.16 -35.91
N GLY A 405 -21.41 -5.00 -35.03
CA GLY A 405 -20.00 -5.00 -34.69
C GLY A 405 -19.53 -6.44 -34.55
N SER A 406 -18.30 -6.73 -34.98
CA SER A 406 -17.69 -8.08 -35.02
C SER A 406 -17.49 -8.75 -33.64
N SER A 407 -18.08 -8.24 -32.57
CA SER A 407 -17.98 -8.74 -31.19
C SER A 407 -19.33 -9.30 -30.74
N VAL A 408 -19.30 -10.44 -30.05
CA VAL A 408 -20.51 -11.10 -29.54
C VAL A 408 -21.29 -10.15 -28.61
N PRO A 409 -22.61 -9.97 -28.80
CA PRO A 409 -23.42 -9.10 -27.97
C PRO A 409 -23.32 -9.43 -26.47
N VAL A 410 -23.33 -8.40 -25.63
CA VAL A 410 -23.18 -8.50 -24.17
C VAL A 410 -24.46 -7.98 -23.51
N ASN A 411 -24.96 -8.70 -22.50
CA ASN A 411 -26.05 -8.26 -21.66
C ASN A 411 -25.60 -7.04 -20.83
N PRO A 412 -26.26 -5.88 -20.97
CA PRO A 412 -25.84 -4.66 -20.32
C PRO A 412 -26.03 -4.68 -18.79
N ILE A 413 -26.94 -5.52 -18.29
CA ILE A 413 -27.23 -5.65 -16.86
C ILE A 413 -26.22 -6.58 -16.19
N THR A 414 -26.04 -7.78 -16.72
CA THR A 414 -25.16 -8.81 -16.13
C THR A 414 -23.70 -8.70 -16.57
N GLY A 415 -23.45 -8.01 -17.69
CA GLY A 415 -22.15 -7.95 -18.35
C GLY A 415 -21.72 -9.27 -19.02
N GLN A 416 -22.59 -10.28 -19.01
CA GLN A 416 -22.37 -11.61 -19.61
C GLN A 416 -22.59 -11.55 -21.13
N ARG A 417 -21.87 -12.37 -21.89
CA ARG A 417 -22.13 -12.52 -23.33
C ARG A 417 -23.46 -13.26 -23.56
N LEU A 418 -24.28 -12.73 -24.47
CA LEU A 418 -25.61 -13.28 -24.77
C LEU A 418 -25.57 -14.70 -25.34
N ASP A 419 -24.46 -15.12 -25.97
CA ASP A 419 -24.30 -16.49 -26.48
C ASP A 419 -24.06 -17.53 -25.37
N LYS A 420 -23.70 -17.08 -24.17
CA LYS A 420 -23.43 -17.93 -22.99
C LYS A 420 -24.51 -17.86 -21.93
N GLU A 421 -25.51 -16.99 -22.11
CA GLU A 421 -26.65 -16.94 -21.21
C GLU A 421 -27.50 -18.20 -21.37
N GLU A 422 -27.81 -18.84 -20.24
CA GLU A 422 -28.78 -19.93 -20.23
C GLU A 422 -30.13 -19.34 -20.63
N ARG A 423 -30.66 -19.83 -21.75
CA ARG A 423 -32.03 -19.54 -22.15
C ARG A 423 -32.92 -20.29 -21.18
N ILE A 424 -33.47 -19.57 -20.21
CA ILE A 424 -34.52 -20.10 -19.36
C ILE A 424 -35.70 -20.38 -20.29
N GLU A 425 -35.94 -21.66 -20.58
CA GLU A 425 -37.20 -22.11 -21.16
C GLU A 425 -38.28 -21.84 -20.11
N MET A 426 -38.84 -20.63 -20.16
CA MET A 426 -40.03 -20.35 -19.38
C MET A 426 -41.14 -21.24 -19.94
N PRO A 427 -41.90 -21.95 -19.08
CA PRO A 427 -43.09 -22.63 -19.56
C PRO A 427 -43.96 -21.60 -20.27
N GLU A 428 -44.47 -21.95 -21.46
CA GLU A 428 -45.38 -21.08 -22.20
C GLU A 428 -46.57 -20.77 -21.29
N MET A 429 -46.63 -19.52 -20.80
CA MET A 429 -47.75 -19.06 -20.00
C MET A 429 -49.02 -19.14 -20.86
N THR A 430 -50.09 -19.64 -20.25
CA THR A 430 -51.43 -19.59 -20.85
C THR A 430 -51.86 -18.12 -21.04
N GLU A 431 -52.78 -17.85 -21.97
CA GLU A 431 -53.25 -16.47 -22.21
C GLU A 431 -53.82 -15.82 -20.94
N GLU A 432 -54.55 -16.59 -20.12
CA GLU A 432 -55.09 -16.13 -18.83
C GLU A 432 -53.98 -15.78 -17.81
N GLU A 433 -52.85 -16.50 -17.82
CA GLU A 433 -51.70 -16.17 -16.98
C GLU A 433 -50.97 -14.92 -17.47
N LYS A 434 -50.85 -14.74 -18.79
CA LYS A 434 -50.28 -13.52 -19.39
C LYS A 434 -51.10 -12.29 -19.04
N GLU A 435 -52.43 -12.39 -19.11
CA GLU A 435 -53.34 -11.30 -18.74
C GLU A 435 -53.21 -10.95 -17.25
N ARG A 436 -53.19 -11.95 -16.36
CA ARG A 436 -52.98 -11.71 -14.92
C ARG A 436 -51.62 -11.11 -14.59
N GLU A 437 -50.55 -11.52 -15.27
CA GLU A 437 -49.24 -10.89 -15.10
C GLU A 437 -49.20 -9.47 -15.65
N ALA A 438 -49.86 -9.20 -16.79
CA ALA A 438 -50.01 -7.86 -17.34
C ALA A 438 -50.78 -6.94 -16.39
N GLU A 439 -51.87 -7.41 -15.77
CA GLU A 439 -52.60 -6.68 -14.73
C GLU A 439 -51.74 -6.39 -13.50
N ARG A 440 -50.97 -7.38 -13.03
CA ARG A 440 -50.04 -7.19 -11.90
C ARG A 440 -48.98 -6.14 -12.23
N LEU A 441 -48.38 -6.20 -13.42
CA LEU A 441 -47.40 -5.23 -13.89
C LEU A 441 -48.02 -3.84 -14.01
N PHE A 442 -49.22 -3.73 -14.58
CA PHE A 442 -49.96 -2.48 -14.68
C PHE A 442 -50.16 -1.83 -13.30
N VAL A 443 -50.59 -2.60 -12.31
CA VAL A 443 -50.76 -2.12 -10.93
C VAL A 443 -49.42 -1.73 -10.30
N LEU A 444 -48.34 -2.47 -10.55
CA LEU A 444 -47.00 -2.11 -10.07
C LEU A 444 -46.54 -0.77 -10.66
N PHE A 445 -46.67 -0.57 -11.97
CA PHE A 445 -46.32 0.69 -12.64
C PHE A 445 -47.19 1.85 -12.17
N GLU A 446 -48.49 1.64 -11.95
CA GLU A 446 -49.37 2.64 -11.36
C GLU A 446 -48.96 3.04 -9.94
N ARG A 447 -48.61 2.05 -9.10
CA ARG A 447 -48.14 2.33 -7.73
C ARG A 447 -46.82 3.07 -7.75
N LEU A 448 -45.91 2.73 -8.66
CA LEU A 448 -44.61 3.39 -8.82
C LEU A 448 -44.75 4.81 -9.38
N LYS A 449 -45.75 5.07 -10.24
CA LYS A 449 -46.12 6.41 -10.69
C LYS A 449 -46.72 7.24 -9.55
N LYS A 450 -47.54 6.62 -8.69
CA LYS A 450 -48.16 7.27 -7.51
C LYS A 450 -47.16 7.63 -6.41
N THR A 451 -46.01 6.94 -6.30
CA THR A 451 -44.96 7.29 -5.32
C THR A 451 -44.14 8.51 -5.74
N GLY A 452 -44.24 8.98 -7.00
CA GLY A 452 -43.65 10.25 -7.46
C GLY A 452 -42.13 10.29 -7.54
N VAL A 453 -41.45 9.15 -7.38
CA VAL A 453 -39.97 9.05 -7.37
C VAL A 453 -39.38 8.93 -8.77
N VAL A 454 -40.14 8.43 -9.76
CA VAL A 454 -39.70 8.28 -11.16
C VAL A 454 -40.89 8.48 -12.10
N ASP A 455 -40.77 9.35 -13.11
CA ASP A 455 -41.78 9.53 -14.17
C ASP A 455 -41.58 8.48 -15.27
N VAL A 456 -41.98 7.24 -14.98
CA VAL A 456 -41.89 6.12 -15.94
C VAL A 456 -43.19 6.05 -16.75
N LYS A 457 -43.09 6.16 -18.07
CA LYS A 457 -44.22 5.84 -18.97
C LYS A 457 -44.51 4.35 -18.87
N ASN A 458 -45.76 3.99 -18.57
CA ASN A 458 -46.16 2.59 -18.45
C ASN A 458 -46.06 1.92 -19.84
N PRO A 459 -45.19 0.92 -20.03
CA PRO A 459 -45.01 0.28 -21.34
C PRO A 459 -46.28 -0.43 -21.84
N ILE A 460 -47.17 -0.85 -20.94
CA ILE A 460 -48.48 -1.41 -21.30
C ILE A 460 -49.40 -0.32 -21.86
N GLU A 461 -49.40 0.86 -21.24
CA GLU A 461 -50.19 2.01 -21.72
C GLU A 461 -49.68 2.52 -23.09
N GLU A 462 -48.37 2.48 -23.31
CA GLU A 462 -47.76 2.80 -24.61
C GLU A 462 -48.06 1.73 -25.67
N ALA A 463 -48.05 0.44 -25.31
CA ALA A 463 -48.46 -0.65 -26.19
C ALA A 463 -49.93 -0.52 -26.62
N TYR A 464 -50.84 -0.19 -25.69
CA TYR A 464 -52.24 0.13 -25.97
C TYR A 464 -52.39 1.35 -26.89
N ARG A 465 -51.67 2.44 -26.62
CA ARG A 465 -51.71 3.66 -27.45
C ARG A 465 -51.11 3.47 -28.86
N SER A 466 -50.15 2.57 -29.00
CA SER A 466 -49.50 2.24 -30.28
C SER A 466 -50.29 1.23 -31.13
N GLY A 467 -51.42 0.71 -30.63
CA GLY A 467 -52.27 -0.24 -31.34
C GLY A 467 -51.69 -1.65 -31.46
N ARG A 468 -50.74 -2.03 -30.59
CA ARG A 468 -50.12 -3.37 -30.57
C ARG A 468 -50.91 -4.41 -29.77
N ILE A 469 -51.98 -3.99 -29.08
CA ILE A 469 -52.89 -4.85 -28.31
C ILE A 469 -54.30 -4.58 -28.87
N GLU A 470 -54.91 -5.59 -29.48
CA GLU A 470 -56.33 -5.55 -29.86
C GLU A 470 -57.15 -6.16 -28.72
N GLU A 471 -58.15 -5.43 -28.22
CA GLU A 471 -59.19 -6.00 -27.35
C GLU A 471 -59.97 -7.03 -28.17
N MET A 472 -59.90 -8.31 -27.81
CA MET A 472 -60.84 -9.29 -28.37
C MET A 472 -62.24 -8.95 -27.85
N SER A 473 -63.19 -8.82 -28.76
CA SER A 473 -64.60 -8.67 -28.41
C SER A 473 -65.07 -9.96 -27.72
N ASP A 474 -65.67 -9.83 -26.53
CA ASP A 474 -66.37 -10.92 -25.84
C ASP A 474 -67.54 -11.43 -26.72
N SER A 475 -67.27 -12.39 -27.58
CA SER A 475 -68.24 -13.15 -28.37
C SER A 475 -67.62 -14.45 -28.92
N ASP A 476 -67.47 -15.47 -28.06
CA ASP A 476 -68.03 -16.82 -28.24
C ASP A 476 -67.72 -17.74 -27.05
#